data_AF-A0A353DDX2-F1
#
_entry.id   AF-A0A353DDX2-F1
#
_cell.length_a   1.000
_cell.length_b   1.000
_cell.length_c   1.000
_cell.angle_alpha   90.00
_cell.angle_beta   90.00
_cell.angle_gamma   90.00
#
_symmetry.space_group_name_H-M   'P 1'
#
loop_
_entity.id
_entity.type
_entity.pdbx_description
1 polymer ?
#
loop_
_entity_poly.entity_id
_entity_poly.type
_entity_poly.pdbx_seq_one_letter_code
_entity_poly.pdbx_strand_id
1 'polypeptide(L)' 'PIAKIAAKLAVGYTLDELPNDITRETPASFEPSIDYVVTKVPRFTFEKFPTADPVLTTSMK' A
#
# COMPACT_ATOMS: atom_id res chain seq x y z
N PRO A 1 -3.43 0.31 -7.48
CA PRO A 1 -3.52 -1.13 -7.11
C PRO A 1 -2.16 -1.84 -7.30
N ILE A 2 -1.25 -1.66 -6.32
CA ILE A 2 0.17 -2.02 -6.46
C ILE A 2 0.36 -3.51 -6.80
N ALA A 3 -0.23 -4.41 -6.02
CA ALA A 3 -0.05 -5.86 -6.22
C ALA A 3 -0.56 -6.36 -7.58
N LYS A 4 -1.68 -5.82 -8.08
CA LYS A 4 -2.26 -6.19 -9.38
C LYS A 4 -1.36 -5.80 -10.54
N ILE A 5 -0.78 -4.59 -10.50
CA ILE A 5 0.15 -4.11 -11.51
C ILE A 5 1.46 -4.91 -11.44
N ALA A 6 2.00 -5.12 -10.24
CA ALA A 6 3.22 -5.90 -10.02
C ALA A 6 3.11 -7.33 -10.58
N ALA A 7 1.96 -8.00 -10.43
CA ALA A 7 1.74 -9.33 -10.99
C ALA A 7 1.83 -9.36 -12.53
N LYS A 8 1.38 -8.31 -13.21
CA LYS A 8 1.50 -8.18 -14.67
C LYS A 8 2.93 -7.86 -15.10
N LEU A 9 3.61 -6.98 -14.37
CA LEU A 9 5.03 -6.71 -14.59
C LEU A 9 5.89 -7.98 -14.47
N ALA A 10 5.56 -8.84 -13.49
CA ALA A 10 6.29 -10.10 -13.27
C ALA A 10 6.20 -11.10 -14.44
N VAL A 11 5.20 -10.97 -15.32
CA VAL A 11 5.04 -11.80 -16.52
C VAL A 11 5.43 -11.07 -17.82
N GLY A 12 6.15 -9.96 -17.70
CA GLY A 12 6.82 -9.30 -18.82
C GLY A 12 6.16 -8.04 -19.37
N TYR A 13 5.05 -7.57 -18.78
CA TYR A 13 4.46 -6.28 -19.15
C TYR A 13 5.31 -5.11 -18.65
N THR A 14 5.21 -3.97 -19.31
CA THR A 14 5.74 -2.67 -18.84
C THR A 14 4.61 -1.75 -18.37
N LEU A 15 4.95 -0.69 -17.62
CA LEU A 15 3.94 0.18 -16.99
C LEU A 15 3.07 0.95 -17.99
N ASP A 16 3.60 1.27 -19.17
CA ASP A 16 2.92 1.97 -20.27
C ASP A 16 1.89 1.10 -21.00
N GLU A 17 2.07 -0.23 -20.98
CA GLU A 17 1.13 -1.20 -21.56
C GLU A 17 -0.10 -1.45 -20.67
N LEU A 18 -0.04 -1.00 -19.41
CA LEU A 18 -1.07 -1.27 -18.41
C LEU A 18 -1.98 -0.05 -18.25
N PRO A 19 -3.30 -0.16 -18.51
CA PRO A 19 -4.22 0.95 -18.27
C PRO A 19 -4.40 1.20 -16.77
N ASN A 20 -4.57 2.47 -16.40
CA ASN A 20 -4.94 2.85 -15.04
C ASN A 20 -6.36 2.37 -14.75
N ASP A 21 -6.53 1.53 -13.72
CA ASP A 21 -7.83 0.97 -13.35
C ASP A 21 -8.87 2.03 -12.94
N ILE A 22 -8.43 3.20 -12.46
CA ILE A 22 -9.32 4.28 -11.97
C ILE A 22 -9.82 5.14 -13.13
N THR A 23 -8.92 5.77 -13.87
CA THR A 23 -9.29 6.69 -14.95
C THR A 23 -9.59 5.97 -16.26
N ARG A 24 -9.01 4.78 -16.49
CA ARG A 24 -9.09 3.98 -17.73
C ARG A 24 -8.61 4.66 -19.02
N GLU A 25 -8.24 5.94 -18.94
CA GLU A 25 -7.78 6.76 -20.07
C GLU A 25 -6.26 6.92 -20.09
N THR A 26 -5.60 6.79 -18.93
CA THR A 26 -4.14 6.97 -18.79
C THR A 26 -3.45 5.63 -18.54
N PRO A 27 -2.17 5.46 -18.94
CA PRO A 27 -1.39 4.28 -18.55
C PRO A 27 -1.06 4.28 -17.05
N ALA A 28 -0.51 3.18 -16.54
CA ALA A 28 -0.04 3.02 -15.16
C ALA A 28 1.37 3.62 -14.95
N SER A 29 2.03 4.09 -16.00
CA SER A 29 3.34 4.74 -16.01
C SER A 29 3.29 6.21 -15.56
N PHE A 30 2.77 6.46 -14.36
CA PHE A 30 2.74 7.80 -13.77
C PHE A 30 2.76 7.76 -12.24
N GLU A 31 3.09 8.91 -11.62
CA GLU A 31 3.00 9.11 -10.18
C GLU A 31 1.62 9.70 -9.82
N PRO A 32 0.80 9.05 -8.97
CA PRO A 32 -0.49 9.59 -8.58
C PRO A 32 -0.36 10.91 -7.80
N SER A 33 -1.15 11.90 -8.19
CA SER A 33 -1.36 13.13 -7.41
C SER A 33 -2.68 13.03 -6.66
N ILE A 34 -2.66 13.33 -5.35
CA ILE A 34 -3.85 13.36 -4.49
C ILE A 34 -4.09 14.79 -3.99
N ASP A 35 -5.35 15.17 -3.90
CA ASP A 35 -5.81 16.47 -3.40
C ASP A 35 -6.39 16.38 -1.97
N TYR A 36 -6.06 15.30 -1.26
CA TYR A 36 -6.50 15.02 0.10
C TYR A 36 -5.39 14.41 0.95
N VAL A 37 -5.62 14.37 2.27
CA VAL A 37 -4.71 13.76 3.25
C VAL A 37 -5.25 12.40 3.70
N VAL A 38 -4.38 11.40 3.73
CA VAL A 38 -4.67 10.07 4.29
C VAL A 38 -3.88 9.90 5.58
N THR A 39 -4.55 9.47 6.66
CA THR A 39 -3.91 9.18 7.95
C THR A 39 -3.99 7.69 8.27
N LYS A 40 -2.84 7.08 8.61
CA LYS A 40 -2.76 5.70 9.09
C LYS A 40 -2.53 5.70 10.60
N VAL A 41 -3.36 4.93 11.33
CA VAL A 41 -3.18 4.68 12.76
C VAL A 41 -2.98 3.17 12.98
N PRO A 42 -1.91 2.72 13.65
CA PRO A 42 -1.72 1.31 13.98
C PRO A 42 -2.75 0.85 15.01
N ARG A 43 -3.16 -0.42 14.93
CA ARG A 43 -4.05 -1.06 15.90
C ARG A 43 -3.27 -2.11 16.68
N PHE A 44 -3.27 -1.98 18.00
CA PHE A 44 -2.67 -2.94 18.92
C PHE A 44 -3.75 -3.63 19.74
N THR A 45 -3.40 -4.79 20.32
CA THR A 45 -4.26 -5.54 21.25
C THR A 45 -3.49 -5.94 22.51
N PHE A 46 -2.80 -5.00 23.15
CA PHE A 46 -1.98 -5.25 24.35
C PHE A 46 -2.80 -5.81 25.52
N GLU A 47 -4.10 -5.52 25.58
CA GLU A 47 -5.02 -6.05 26.59
C GLU A 47 -5.10 -7.59 26.59
N LYS A 48 -4.75 -8.25 25.48
CA LYS A 48 -4.70 -9.71 25.37
C LYS A 48 -3.38 -10.31 25.86
N PHE A 49 -2.36 -9.48 26.09
CA PHE A 49 -0.99 -9.88 26.41
C PHE A 49 -0.48 -9.11 27.65
N PRO A 50 -0.97 -9.44 28.86
CA PRO A 50 -0.70 -8.66 30.07
C PRO A 50 0.77 -8.67 30.51
N THR A 51 1.57 -9.63 30.03
CA THR A 51 3.01 -9.71 30.29
C THR A 51 3.85 -9.04 29.20
N ALA A 52 3.24 -8.62 28.09
CA ALA A 52 3.94 -7.94 27.01
C ALA A 52 4.12 -6.46 27.36
N ASP A 53 5.32 -5.94 27.13
CA ASP A 53 5.62 -4.52 27.28
C ASP A 53 4.86 -3.70 26.21
N PRO A 54 4.02 -2.72 26.59
CA PRO A 54 3.25 -1.90 25.64
C PRO A 54 4.05 -0.73 25.03
N VAL A 55 5.29 -0.46 25.47
CA VAL A 55 6.10 0.66 24.97
C VAL A 55 6.56 0.39 23.53
N LEU A 56 6.32 1.33 22.61
CA LEU A 56 6.70 1.15 21.21
C LEU A 56 8.22 1.23 21.01
N THR A 57 8.73 0.40 20.10
CA THR A 57 10.14 0.33 19.71
C THR A 57 10.24 0.07 18.20
N THR A 58 11.44 -0.21 17.69
CA THR A 58 11.68 -0.46 16.25
C THR A 58 11.05 -1.75 15.74
N SER A 59 10.86 -2.75 16.61
CA SER A 59 10.11 -3.97 16.27
C SER A 59 8.61 -3.69 16.31
N MET A 60 7.89 -4.22 15.31
CA MET A 60 6.43 -4.24 15.33
C MET A 60 5.91 -5.00 16.55
N LYS A 61 4.81 -4.50 17.12
CA LYS A 61 4.07 -5.08 18.23
C LYS A 61 2.61 -5.26 17.84
#